data_AF-A0A2V7N383-F1
#
_entry.id   AF-A0A2V7N383-F1
#
_cell.length_a   1.000
_cell.length_b   1.000
_cell.length_c   1.000
_cell.angle_alpha   90.00
_cell.angle_beta   90.00
_cell.angle_gamma   90.00
#
_symmetry.space_group_name_H-M   'P 1'
#
loop_
_entity.id
_entity.type
_entity.pdbx_description
1 polymer ?
#
loop_
_entity_poly.entity_id
_entity_poly.type
_entity_poly.pdbx_seq_one_letter_code
_entity_poly.pdbx_strand_id
1 'polypeptide(L)'
;MPFAPPDGKPLTLGIRIFTADSSAIPASVTADSAWVYNGNAVWRTAVVEGEPRNMSSFDVGALGGPKWGPGIEVDVVVRLRDGAGHSFLLQAPRQLIARSD
;
A
#
# COMPACT_ATOMS: atom_id res chain seq x y z
N MET A 1 -6.62 -24.99 -17.57
CA MET A 1 -5.51 -24.61 -16.69
C MET A 1 -5.34 -23.10 -16.81
N PRO A 2 -5.30 -22.30 -15.73
CA PRO A 2 -5.13 -20.86 -15.90
C PRO A 2 -3.67 -20.60 -16.30
N PHE A 3 -3.52 -20.00 -17.48
CA PHE A 3 -2.26 -19.66 -18.11
C PHE A 3 -1.69 -18.42 -17.40
N ALA A 4 -0.77 -18.61 -16.45
CA ALA A 4 0.05 -17.49 -15.99
C ALA A 4 0.91 -17.02 -17.18
N PRO A 5 0.99 -15.71 -17.48
CA PRO A 5 1.92 -15.22 -18.49
C PRO A 5 3.34 -15.70 -18.18
N PRO A 6 4.16 -16.03 -19.20
CA PRO A 6 5.51 -16.58 -18.99
C PRO A 6 6.39 -15.71 -18.08
N ASP A 7 6.09 -14.41 -17.98
CA ASP A 7 6.84 -13.44 -17.18
C ASP A 7 6.22 -13.11 -15.81
N GLY A 8 5.24 -13.88 -15.31
CA GLY A 8 4.60 -13.63 -14.01
C GLY A 8 3.65 -12.41 -13.97
N LYS A 9 2.84 -12.32 -12.91
CA LYS A 9 1.92 -11.18 -12.68
C LYS A 9 2.70 -9.99 -12.05
N PRO A 10 2.38 -8.74 -12.43
CA PRO A 10 2.89 -7.54 -11.74
C PRO A 10 2.56 -7.55 -10.24
N LEU A 11 3.36 -6.86 -9.43
CA LEU A 11 3.10 -6.72 -8.01
C LEU A 11 1.77 -5.96 -7.77
N THR A 12 1.00 -6.47 -6.82
CA THR A 12 -0.18 -5.82 -6.24
C THR A 12 0.18 -5.32 -4.86
N LEU A 13 -0.16 -4.07 -4.58
CA LEU A 13 0.03 -3.43 -3.28
C LEU A 13 -1.31 -3.34 -2.56
N GLY A 14 -1.36 -3.84 -1.33
CA GLY A 14 -2.44 -3.59 -0.38
C GLY A 14 -1.87 -3.00 0.90
N ILE A 15 -2.39 -1.87 1.33
CA ILE A 15 -1.95 -1.15 2.53
C ILE A 15 -3.15 -1.00 3.44
N ARG A 16 -3.02 -1.52 4.67
CA ARG A 16 -3.98 -1.27 5.74
C ARG A 16 -3.48 -0.16 6.63
N ILE A 17 -4.21 0.94 6.69
CA ILE A 17 -3.95 2.04 7.62
C ILE A 17 -4.88 1.87 8.82
N PHE A 18 -4.33 1.97 10.03
CA PHE A 18 -5.10 1.85 11.27
C PHE A 18 -4.50 2.71 12.39
N THR A 19 -5.34 3.10 13.34
CA THR A 19 -4.90 3.75 14.58
C THR A 19 -4.41 2.71 15.58
N ALA A 20 -3.24 2.93 16.19
CA ALA A 20 -2.68 2.00 17.16
C ALA A 20 -3.55 1.85 18.43
N ASP A 21 -4.29 2.89 18.81
CA ASP A 21 -5.17 2.95 19.97
C ASP A 21 -6.64 2.60 19.65
N SER A 22 -6.92 2.16 18.42
CA SER A 22 -8.28 1.90 17.92
C SER A 22 -9.22 3.12 17.91
N SER A 23 -8.69 4.34 18.00
CA SER A 23 -9.48 5.56 17.84
C SER A 23 -10.06 5.71 16.43
N ALA A 24 -11.08 6.56 16.29
CA ALA A 24 -11.67 6.79 14.98
C ALA A 24 -10.75 7.63 14.09
N ILE A 25 -10.51 7.18 12.86
CA ILE A 25 -9.84 7.96 11.81
C ILE A 25 -10.86 8.94 11.23
N PRO A 26 -10.61 10.26 11.29
CA PRO A 26 -11.52 11.25 10.71
C PRO A 26 -11.78 10.99 9.22
N ALA A 27 -13.03 11.13 8.77
CA ALA A 27 -13.44 10.85 7.39
C ALA A 27 -12.67 11.69 6.34
N SER A 28 -12.19 12.88 6.74
CA SER A 28 -11.39 13.77 5.92
C SER A 28 -9.94 13.32 5.71
N VAL A 29 -9.47 12.32 6.46
CA VAL A 29 -8.15 11.71 6.23
C VAL A 29 -8.24 10.72 5.07
N THR A 30 -7.41 10.91 4.06
CA THR A 30 -7.32 10.06 2.86
C THR A 30 -5.87 9.70 2.56
N ALA A 31 -5.66 8.67 1.72
CA ALA A 31 -4.36 8.34 1.18
C ALA A 31 -4.38 8.44 -0.35
N ASP A 32 -3.34 9.04 -0.94
CA ASP A 32 -3.33 9.32 -2.39
C ASP A 32 -2.10 8.75 -3.12
N SER A 33 -0.99 8.55 -2.40
CA SER A 33 0.29 8.11 -2.99
C SER A 33 1.00 7.10 -2.09
N ALA A 34 1.69 6.15 -2.71
CA ALA A 34 2.57 5.22 -2.03
C ALA A 34 3.91 5.05 -2.76
N TRP A 35 4.92 4.69 -1.98
CA TRP A 35 6.27 4.34 -2.41
C TRP A 35 6.65 2.99 -1.81
N VAL A 36 7.13 2.08 -2.65
CA VAL A 36 7.68 0.80 -2.21
C VAL A 36 9.17 0.79 -2.56
N TYR A 37 10.01 0.67 -1.54
CA TYR A 37 11.46 0.66 -1.66
C TYR A 37 11.98 -0.77 -1.57
N ASN A 38 12.79 -1.16 -2.55
CA ASN A 38 13.54 -2.41 -2.60
C ASN A 38 15.03 -2.05 -2.77
N GLY A 39 15.73 -1.83 -1.67
CA GLY A 39 17.08 -1.28 -1.67
C GLY A 39 17.13 0.08 -2.39
N ASN A 40 17.83 0.14 -3.53
CA ASN A 40 17.96 1.36 -4.34
C ASN A 40 16.83 1.54 -5.37
N ALA A 41 15.98 0.53 -5.57
CA ALA A 41 14.85 0.61 -6.48
C ALA A 41 13.61 1.14 -5.74
N VAL A 42 12.82 1.97 -6.42
CA VAL A 42 11.58 2.51 -5.87
C VAL A 42 10.46 2.43 -6.88
N TRP A 43 9.33 1.87 -6.46
CA TRP A 43 8.07 1.95 -7.19
C TRP A 43 7.20 3.04 -6.59
N ARG A 44 6.83 4.02 -7.40
CA ARG A 44 5.94 5.14 -7.02
C ARG A 44 4.60 4.94 -7.69
N THR A 45 3.51 5.06 -6.94
CA THR A 45 2.17 4.85 -7.48
C THR A 45 1.14 5.70 -6.76
N ALA A 46 0.08 6.08 -7.47
CA ALA A 46 -1.16 6.49 -6.84
C ALA A 46 -1.82 5.27 -6.17
N VAL A 47 -2.55 5.50 -5.08
CA VAL A 47 -3.36 4.48 -4.42
C VAL A 47 -4.83 4.83 -4.51
N VAL A 48 -5.66 3.81 -4.52
CA VAL A 48 -7.12 3.94 -4.50
C VAL A 48 -7.63 3.32 -3.22
N GLU A 49 -8.52 4.01 -2.52
CA GLU A 49 -9.19 3.47 -1.34
C GLU A 49 -10.14 2.35 -1.73
N GLY A 50 -10.06 1.23 -1.01
CA GLY A 50 -10.97 0.10 -1.14
C GLY A 50 -12.17 0.25 -0.20
N GLU A 51 -13.28 -0.42 -0.54
CA GLU A 51 -14.46 -0.50 0.34
C GLU A 51 -14.54 -1.86 1.06
N PRO A 52 -15.12 -1.92 2.28
CA PRO A 52 -15.62 -0.81 3.10
C PRO A 52 -14.63 -0.28 4.15
N ARG A 53 -14.65 1.04 4.38
CA ARG A 53 -13.91 1.70 5.47
C ARG A 53 -14.53 1.38 6.83
N ASN A 54 -13.68 1.10 7.82
CA ASN A 54 -14.07 1.00 9.22
C ASN A 54 -13.76 2.30 9.97
N MET A 55 -14.27 2.44 11.20
CA MET A 55 -14.02 3.65 12.00
C MET A 55 -12.53 3.86 12.29
N SER A 56 -11.78 2.81 12.59
CA SER A 56 -10.36 2.88 13.01
C SER A 56 -9.38 2.37 11.97
N SER A 57 -9.85 1.96 10.78
CA SER A 57 -9.00 1.46 9.71
C SER A 57 -9.61 1.60 8.32
N PHE A 58 -8.76 1.72 7.31
CA PHE A 58 -9.13 1.67 5.91
C PHE A 58 -8.01 1.04 5.08
N ASP A 59 -8.39 0.40 3.98
CA ASP A 59 -7.48 -0.29 3.09
C ASP A 59 -7.34 0.53 1.79
N VAL A 60 -6.11 0.68 1.29
CA VAL A 60 -5.83 1.28 -0.02
C VAL A 60 -4.96 0.34 -0.84
N GLY A 61 -5.05 0.43 -2.17
CA GLY A 61 -4.31 -0.47 -3.04
C GLY A 61 -3.83 0.17 -4.33
N ALA A 62 -2.88 -0.53 -4.96
CA ALA A 62 -2.36 -0.21 -6.28
C ALA A 62 -2.00 -1.50 -7.04
N LEU A 63 -2.11 -1.45 -8.36
CA LEU A 63 -1.80 -2.56 -9.27
C LEU A 63 -0.70 -2.16 -10.26
N GLY A 64 -0.14 -3.14 -10.97
CA GLY A 64 0.80 -2.88 -12.06
C GLY A 64 2.21 -2.54 -11.58
N GLY A 65 2.60 -3.04 -10.41
CA GLY A 65 3.94 -2.81 -9.86
C GLY A 65 5.05 -3.61 -10.54
N PRO A 66 6.31 -3.35 -10.16
CA PRO A 66 7.46 -4.07 -10.69
C PRO A 66 7.35 -5.57 -10.40
N LYS A 67 8.04 -6.37 -11.20
CA LYS A 67 8.10 -7.83 -11.05
C LYS A 67 9.13 -8.23 -10.00
N TRP A 68 8.88 -7.83 -8.77
CA TRP A 68 9.67 -8.28 -7.63
C TRP A 68 9.15 -9.63 -7.14
N GLY A 69 10.06 -10.57 -6.95
CA GLY A 69 9.72 -11.92 -6.52
C GLY A 69 9.24 -11.95 -5.07
N PRO A 70 8.48 -12.99 -4.68
CA PRO A 70 8.14 -13.22 -3.29
C PRO A 70 9.39 -13.57 -2.46
N GLY A 71 9.30 -13.39 -1.15
CA GLY A 71 10.38 -13.76 -0.22
C GLY A 71 11.43 -12.66 0.02
N ILE A 72 11.25 -11.47 -0.55
CA ILE A 72 12.08 -10.29 -0.26
C ILE A 72 11.32 -9.32 0.63
N GLU A 73 12.07 -8.56 1.44
CA GLU A 73 11.55 -7.47 2.26
C GLU A 73 11.62 -6.13 1.51
N VAL A 74 10.60 -5.31 1.67
CA VAL A 74 10.51 -3.95 1.12
C VAL A 74 10.05 -2.98 2.19
N ASP A 75 10.41 -1.70 2.06
CA ASP A 75 9.85 -0.64 2.89
C ASP A 75 8.69 0.04 2.16
N VAL A 76 7.54 0.15 2.82
CA VAL A 76 6.36 0.79 2.26
C VAL A 76 6.16 2.14 2.93
N VAL A 77 6.00 3.19 2.14
CA VAL A 77 5.64 4.52 2.61
C VAL A 77 4.34 4.93 1.95
N VAL A 78 3.38 5.42 2.73
CA VAL A 78 2.12 5.98 2.23
C VAL A 78 1.99 7.44 2.66
N ARG A 79 1.49 8.29 1.76
CA ARG A 79 1.13 9.66 2.09
C ARG A 79 -0.34 9.71 2.50
N LEU A 80 -0.57 10.23 3.70
CA LEU A 80 -1.88 10.65 4.16
C LEU A 80 -2.06 12.15 3.96
N ARG A 81 -3.30 12.55 3.70
CA ARG A 81 -3.75 13.94 3.67
C ARG A 81 -4.93 14.13 4.61
N ASP A 82 -4.95 15.24 5.33
CA ASP A 82 -6.11 15.63 6.14
C ASP A 82 -7.03 16.59 5.37
N GLY A 83 -8.19 16.90 5.95
CA GLY A 83 -9.15 17.85 5.37
C GLY A 83 -8.67 19.31 5.32
N ALA A 84 -7.58 19.65 5.99
CA ALA A 84 -6.95 20.97 5.95
C ALA A 84 -5.87 21.06 4.85
N GLY A 85 -5.56 19.94 4.17
CA GLY A 85 -4.55 19.86 3.13
C GLY A 85 -3.14 19.57 3.64
N HIS A 86 -2.96 19.30 4.94
CA HIS A 86 -1.68 18.86 5.47
C HIS A 86 -1.34 17.45 4.95
N SER A 87 -0.05 17.18 4.83
CA SER A 87 0.45 15.88 4.35
C SER A 87 1.34 15.23 5.40
N PHE A 88 1.12 13.93 5.61
CA PHE A 88 1.86 13.10 6.54
C PHE A 88 2.37 11.86 5.83
N LEU A 89 3.53 11.35 6.23
CA LEU A 89 4.09 10.11 5.70
C LEU A 89 4.08 9.04 6.80
N LEU A 90 3.50 7.88 6.49
CA LEU A 90 3.58 6.70 7.34
C LEU A 90 4.50 5.68 6.67
N GLN A 91 5.41 5.11 7.46
CA GLN A 91 6.33 4.06 7.01
C GLN A 91 6.02 2.74 7.71
N ALA A 92 5.94 1.68 6.91
CA ALA A 92 5.94 0.30 7.35
C ALA A 92 7.21 -0.37 6.82
N PRO A 93 8.27 -0.51 7.64
CA PRO A 93 9.51 -1.10 7.19
C PRO A 93 9.42 -2.62 7.09
N ARG A 94 10.31 -3.22 6.29
CA ARG A 94 10.54 -4.67 6.21
C ARG A 94 9.30 -5.53 5.96
N GLN A 95 8.43 -5.07 5.07
CA GLN A 95 7.24 -5.80 4.65
C GLN A 95 7.63 -6.91 3.66
N LEU A 96 7.25 -8.16 3.95
CA LEU A 96 7.54 -9.29 3.09
C LEU A 96 6.62 -9.29 1.86
N ILE A 97 7.18 -9.42 0.66
CA ILE A 97 6.39 -9.70 -0.53
C ILE A 97 5.94 -11.18 -0.49
N ALA A 98 4.64 -11.40 -0.39
CA ALA A 98 4.04 -12.74 -0.44
C ALA A 98 3.51 -13.07 -1.84
N ARG A 99 3.31 -14.36 -2.12
CA ARG A 99 2.54 -14.76 -3.31
C ARG A 99 1.07 -14.44 -3.10
N SER A 100 0.49 -13.73 -4.05
CA SER A 100 -0.95 -13.70 -4.29
C SER A 100 -1.31 -14.91 -5.15
N ASP A 101 -2.08 -15.85 -4.60
CA ASP A 101 -2.61 -17.04 -5.31
C ASP A 101 -3.53 -16.65 -6.50
#